data_AF-D9S2A5-F1
#
_entry.id   AF-D9S2A5-F1
#
_cell.length_a   1.000
_cell.length_b   1.000
_cell.length_c   1.000
_cell.angle_alpha   90.00
_cell.angle_beta   90.00
_cell.angle_gamma   90.00
#
_symmetry.space_group_name_H-M   'P 1'
#
loop_
_entity.id
_entity.type
_entity.pdbx_description
1 polymer ?
#
loop_
_entity_poly.entity_id
_entity_poly.type
_entity_poly.pdbx_seq_one_letter_code
_entity_poly.pdbx_strand_id
1 'polypeptide(L)'
;MMVLKRRELIYLTSGGQLIVCLILLGMLIAETHYTGIAALSATFCAVLFLSTVFLVRGFFEYVPKKDWDSIFLCWRLQRHDFNNHLQIIYTMIQLGKHEKALEYMNNVKRDNEVFSAVCRLEDPRIISEVSDIILSARQEGISIILDIPGDFSPENISQNTIKSLSERTRTLMAELKGVSGKRDLNISFAEPGKVKISSNALEGRTIVI
;
A
#
# COMPACT_ATOMS: atom_id res chain seq x y z
N MET A 1 11.14 14.97 23.12
CA MET A 1 9.91 15.48 23.78
C MET A 1 8.74 14.76 23.14
N MET A 2 7.96 14.04 23.95
CA MET A 2 7.04 12.96 23.57
C MET A 2 6.09 13.30 22.41
N VAL A 3 6.25 12.57 21.31
CA VAL A 3 5.17 12.34 20.36
C VAL A 3 4.19 11.42 21.08
N LEU A 4 3.21 11.99 21.79
CA LEU A 4 2.03 11.22 22.19
C LEU A 4 1.52 10.48 20.94
N LYS A 5 1.30 9.17 21.03
CA LYS A 5 0.83 8.39 19.88
C LYS A 5 -0.44 9.08 19.38
N ARG A 6 -0.44 9.59 18.15
CA ARG A 6 -1.49 10.47 17.57
C ARG A 6 -2.93 9.96 17.77
N ARG A 7 -3.13 8.64 17.96
CA ARG A 7 -4.39 8.00 18.38
C ARG A 7 -4.87 8.44 19.76
N GLU A 8 -3.99 8.52 20.75
CA GLU A 8 -4.28 8.99 22.11
C GLU A 8 -4.76 10.44 22.11
N LEU A 9 -4.25 11.26 21.19
CA LEU A 9 -4.71 12.65 21.02
C LEU A 9 -6.15 12.72 20.50
N ILE A 10 -6.54 11.84 19.57
CA ILE A 10 -7.94 11.76 19.07
C ILE A 10 -8.89 11.32 20.19
N TYR A 11 -8.48 10.33 21.01
CA TYR A 11 -9.28 9.91 22.17
C TYR A 11 -9.40 11.02 23.21
N LEU A 12 -8.32 11.79 23.44
CA LEU A 12 -8.33 12.92 24.36
C LEU A 12 -9.27 14.05 23.89
N THR A 13 -9.24 14.42 22.61
CA THR A 13 -10.13 15.47 22.07
C THR A 13 -11.60 15.03 22.04
N SER A 14 -11.86 13.78 21.69
CA SER A 14 -13.22 13.20 21.68
C SER A 14 -13.78 13.05 23.11
N GLY A 15 -12.95 12.64 24.07
CA GLY A 15 -13.32 12.61 25.49
C GLY A 15 -13.65 13.99 26.05
N GLY A 16 -12.87 15.01 25.66
CA GLY A 16 -13.15 16.42 26.01
C GLY A 16 -14.52 16.91 25.50
N GLN A 17 -14.90 16.54 24.27
CA GLN A 17 -16.22 16.88 23.72
C GLN A 17 -17.37 16.26 24.52
N LEU A 18 -17.23 14.99 24.92
CA LEU A 18 -18.26 14.29 25.68
C LEU A 18 -18.52 14.97 27.03
N ILE A 19 -17.48 15.42 27.72
CA ILE A 19 -17.60 16.16 28.99
C ILE A 19 -18.33 17.49 28.79
N VAL A 20 -17.99 18.25 27.75
CA VAL A 20 -18.63 19.56 27.46
C VAL A 20 -20.11 19.37 27.10
N CYS A 21 -20.45 18.34 26.33
CA CYS A 21 -21.84 18.00 26.01
C CYS A 21 -22.65 17.63 27.26
N LEU A 22 -22.07 16.88 28.21
CA LEU A 22 -22.73 16.55 29.47
C LEU A 22 -23.00 17.79 30.34
N ILE A 23 -22.06 18.74 30.38
CA ILE A 23 -22.22 20.02 31.09
C ILE A 23 -23.35 20.84 30.46
N LEU A 24 -23.38 20.95 29.12
CA LEU A 24 -24.45 21.62 28.39
C LEU A 24 -25.83 20.98 28.63
N LEU A 25 -25.91 19.65 28.61
CA LEU A 25 -27.14 18.90 28.88
C LEU A 25 -27.64 19.15 30.31
N GLY A 26 -26.74 19.14 31.30
CA GLY A 26 -27.08 19.46 32.70
C GLY A 26 -27.60 20.88 32.87
N MET A 27 -27.00 21.87 32.17
CA MET A 27 -27.48 23.25 32.20
C MET A 27 -28.83 23.44 31.51
N LEU A 28 -29.10 22.70 30.43
CA LEU A 28 -30.38 22.73 29.71
C LEU A 28 -31.51 22.14 30.57
N ILE A 29 -31.25 21.04 31.28
CA ILE A 29 -32.21 20.40 32.18
C ILE A 29 -32.52 21.28 33.40
N ALA A 30 -31.56 22.11 33.84
CA ALA A 30 -31.70 22.94 35.03
C ALA A 30 -32.50 24.26 34.83
N GLU A 31 -33.05 24.54 33.63
CA GLU A 31 -33.84 25.77 33.32
C GLU A 31 -33.25 27.08 33.90
N THR A 32 -31.96 27.32 33.69
CA THR A 32 -31.28 28.50 34.26
C THR A 32 -30.96 29.59 33.23
N HIS A 33 -31.09 30.86 33.64
CA HIS A 33 -30.79 32.09 32.89
C HIS A 33 -29.29 32.32 32.56
N TYR A 34 -28.50 31.26 32.35
CA TYR A 34 -27.05 31.34 32.04
C TYR A 34 -26.77 31.23 30.54
N THR A 35 -27.45 32.05 29.73
CA THR A 35 -27.31 32.05 28.26
C THR A 35 -25.86 32.28 27.79
N GLY A 36 -25.07 33.09 28.52
CA GLY A 36 -23.65 33.34 28.20
C GLY A 36 -22.74 32.12 28.40
N ILE A 37 -22.97 31.32 29.46
CA ILE A 37 -22.16 30.13 29.76
C ILE A 37 -22.48 29.00 28.78
N ALA A 38 -23.76 28.85 28.42
CA ALA A 38 -24.20 27.91 27.38
C ALA A 38 -23.58 28.26 26.00
N ALA A 39 -23.52 29.54 25.64
CA ALA A 39 -22.88 29.97 24.39
C ALA A 39 -21.36 29.68 24.38
N LEU A 40 -20.64 29.96 25.48
CA LEU A 40 -19.21 29.67 25.61
C LEU A 40 -18.90 28.17 25.55
N SER A 41 -19.70 27.33 26.20
CA SER A 41 -19.51 25.88 26.15
C SER A 41 -19.86 25.29 24.78
N ALA A 42 -20.90 25.78 24.11
CA ALA A 42 -21.24 25.37 22.74
C ALA A 42 -20.13 25.72 21.74
N THR A 43 -19.58 26.95 21.83
CA THR A 43 -18.45 27.38 20.98
C THR A 43 -17.19 26.54 21.24
N PHE A 44 -16.87 26.25 22.50
CA PHE A 44 -15.74 25.37 22.83
C PHE A 44 -15.94 23.95 22.28
N CYS A 45 -17.16 23.40 22.36
CA CYS A 45 -17.48 22.11 21.78
C CYS A 45 -17.29 22.09 20.26
N ALA A 46 -17.73 23.15 19.57
CA ALA A 46 -17.54 23.30 18.12
C ALA A 46 -16.04 23.36 17.75
N VAL A 47 -15.22 24.08 18.53
CA VAL A 47 -13.77 24.14 18.32
C VAL A 47 -13.11 22.78 18.51
N LEU A 48 -13.45 22.05 19.58
CA LEU A 48 -12.92 20.69 19.80
C LEU A 48 -13.36 19.73 18.69
N PHE A 49 -14.59 19.85 18.20
CA PHE A 49 -15.10 19.07 17.08
C PHE A 49 -14.31 19.35 15.81
N LEU A 50 -14.15 20.62 15.43
CA LEU A 50 -13.37 21.01 14.25
C LEU A 50 -11.90 20.58 14.39
N SER A 51 -11.31 20.69 15.58
CA SER A 51 -9.96 20.22 15.87
C SER A 51 -9.83 18.70 15.67
N THR A 52 -10.81 17.93 16.14
CA THR A 52 -10.83 16.47 15.97
C THR A 52 -11.03 16.10 14.50
N VAL A 53 -11.93 16.76 13.79
CA VAL A 53 -12.12 16.58 12.33
C VAL A 53 -10.83 16.89 11.57
N PHE A 54 -10.11 17.94 11.95
CA PHE A 54 -8.84 18.29 11.32
C PHE A 54 -7.74 17.25 11.64
N LEU A 55 -7.66 16.78 12.88
CA LEU A 55 -6.73 15.71 13.27
C LEU A 55 -7.04 14.39 12.56
N VAL A 56 -8.32 14.03 12.42
CA VAL A 56 -8.77 12.81 11.72
C VAL A 56 -8.59 12.95 10.21
N ARG A 57 -8.88 14.10 9.62
CA ARG A 57 -8.56 14.37 8.20
C ARG A 57 -7.06 14.34 7.94
N GLY A 58 -6.26 14.82 8.88
CA GLY A 58 -4.80 14.66 8.86
C GLY A 58 -4.32 13.27 9.28
N PHE A 59 -5.22 12.36 9.69
CA PHE A 59 -4.93 10.97 10.05
C PHE A 59 -5.21 10.01 8.89
N PHE A 60 -6.24 10.26 8.08
CA PHE A 60 -6.33 9.60 6.79
C PHE A 60 -5.12 10.04 5.98
N GLU A 61 -4.12 9.17 5.90
CA GLU A 61 -3.02 9.32 4.96
C GLU A 61 -3.66 9.54 3.60
N TYR A 62 -3.55 10.78 3.12
CA TYR A 62 -4.05 11.13 1.81
C TYR A 62 -3.18 10.37 0.80
N VAL A 63 -3.70 9.23 0.35
CA VAL A 63 -3.13 8.48 -0.76
C VAL A 63 -3.54 9.23 -2.03
N PRO A 64 -2.59 9.82 -2.77
CA PRO A 64 -2.89 10.52 -4.01
C PRO A 64 -3.68 9.64 -4.96
N LYS A 65 -4.57 10.23 -5.76
CA LYS A 65 -5.33 9.51 -6.80
C LYS A 65 -4.42 8.71 -7.74
N LYS A 66 -3.24 9.27 -8.07
CA LYS A 66 -2.25 8.61 -8.92
C LYS A 66 -1.87 7.23 -8.38
N ASP A 67 -1.68 7.11 -7.07
CA ASP A 67 -1.23 5.86 -6.47
C ASP A 67 -2.31 4.77 -6.63
N TRP A 68 -3.58 5.16 -6.48
CA TRP A 68 -4.71 4.26 -6.76
C TRP A 68 -4.79 3.85 -8.23
N ASP A 69 -4.55 4.76 -9.17
CA ASP A 69 -4.63 4.47 -10.61
C ASP A 69 -3.62 3.37 -11.00
N SER A 70 -2.41 3.41 -10.46
CA SER A 70 -1.36 2.40 -10.68
C SER A 70 -1.75 1.03 -10.13
N ILE A 71 -2.29 0.99 -8.90
CA ILE A 71 -2.78 -0.24 -8.27
C ILE A 71 -3.93 -0.83 -9.09
N PHE A 72 -4.92 -0.02 -9.48
CA PHE A 72 -6.06 -0.49 -10.27
C PHE A 72 -5.65 -0.97 -11.66
N LEU A 73 -4.67 -0.32 -12.28
CA LEU A 73 -4.14 -0.76 -13.56
C LEU A 73 -3.44 -2.11 -13.44
N CYS A 74 -2.57 -2.28 -12.43
CA CYS A 74 -1.92 -3.56 -12.14
C CYS A 74 -2.95 -4.66 -11.90
N TRP A 75 -3.96 -4.40 -11.06
CA TRP A 75 -5.07 -5.32 -10.79
C TRP A 75 -5.85 -5.70 -12.06
N ARG A 76 -6.14 -4.73 -12.94
CA ARG A 76 -6.85 -4.99 -14.20
C ARG A 76 -6.05 -5.91 -15.12
N LEU A 77 -4.73 -5.72 -15.23
CA LEU A 77 -3.87 -6.60 -16.01
C LEU A 77 -3.80 -8.00 -15.39
N GLN A 78 -3.69 -8.11 -14.07
CA GLN A 78 -3.71 -9.41 -13.39
C GLN A 78 -5.02 -10.16 -13.64
N ARG A 79 -6.16 -9.46 -13.56
CA ARG A 79 -7.48 -10.05 -13.87
C ARG A 79 -7.56 -10.52 -15.33
N HIS A 80 -7.02 -9.73 -16.25
CA HIS A 80 -6.94 -10.10 -17.66
C HIS A 80 -6.15 -11.42 -17.84
N ASP A 81 -4.97 -11.51 -17.24
CA ASP A 81 -4.11 -12.69 -17.35
C ASP A 81 -4.74 -13.92 -16.70
N PHE A 82 -5.35 -13.75 -15.53
CA PHE A 82 -6.11 -14.82 -14.87
C PHE A 82 -7.24 -15.36 -15.77
N ASN A 83 -8.03 -14.47 -16.38
CA ASN A 83 -9.08 -14.87 -17.31
C ASN A 83 -8.51 -15.59 -18.53
N ASN A 84 -7.35 -15.16 -19.04
CA ASN A 84 -6.67 -15.82 -20.15
C ASN A 84 -6.20 -17.23 -19.76
N HIS A 85 -5.60 -17.39 -18.58
CA HIS A 85 -5.21 -18.71 -18.06
C HIS A 85 -6.43 -19.64 -17.96
N LEU A 86 -7.56 -19.16 -17.44
CA LEU A 86 -8.81 -19.93 -17.40
C LEU A 86 -9.30 -20.32 -18.80
N GLN A 87 -9.24 -19.39 -19.76
CA GLN A 87 -9.65 -19.66 -21.14
C GLN A 87 -8.76 -20.73 -21.80
N ILE A 88 -7.45 -20.69 -21.59
CA ILE A 88 -6.51 -21.68 -22.10
C ILE A 88 -6.81 -23.05 -21.50
N ILE A 89 -6.98 -23.13 -20.17
CA ILE A 89 -7.33 -24.37 -19.47
C ILE A 89 -8.66 -24.93 -19.98
N TYR A 90 -9.69 -24.10 -20.06
CA TYR A 90 -11.00 -24.48 -20.57
C TYR A 90 -10.92 -25.04 -22.00
N THR A 91 -10.17 -24.37 -22.88
CA THR A 91 -9.96 -24.81 -24.26
C THR A 91 -9.23 -26.15 -24.33
N MET A 92 -8.19 -26.34 -23.50
CA MET A 92 -7.46 -27.62 -23.45
C MET A 92 -8.38 -28.77 -23.00
N ILE A 93 -9.22 -28.52 -21.99
CA ILE A 93 -10.21 -29.50 -21.51
C ILE A 93 -11.21 -29.82 -22.61
N GLN A 94 -11.75 -28.82 -23.31
CA GLN A 94 -12.71 -29.02 -24.41
C GLN A 94 -12.12 -29.83 -25.57
N LEU A 95 -10.82 -29.70 -25.82
CA LEU A 95 -10.10 -30.47 -26.85
C LEU A 95 -9.64 -31.87 -26.36
N GLY A 96 -10.06 -32.31 -25.17
CA GLY A 96 -9.67 -33.60 -24.59
C GLY A 96 -8.20 -33.67 -24.12
N LYS A 97 -7.48 -32.54 -24.06
CA LYS A 97 -6.06 -32.46 -23.70
C LYS A 97 -5.87 -32.30 -22.18
N HIS A 98 -6.45 -33.21 -21.40
CA HIS A 98 -6.50 -33.09 -19.94
C HIS A 98 -5.11 -33.09 -19.28
N GLU A 99 -4.19 -33.92 -19.73
CA GLU A 99 -2.81 -33.97 -19.18
C GLU A 99 -2.07 -32.64 -19.38
N LYS A 100 -2.19 -32.04 -20.57
CA LYS A 100 -1.59 -30.72 -20.86
C LYS A 100 -2.23 -29.59 -20.05
N ALA A 101 -3.54 -29.66 -19.81
CA ALA A 101 -4.23 -28.71 -18.94
C ALA A 101 -3.69 -28.79 -17.51
N LEU A 102 -3.47 -30.01 -17.00
CA LEU A 102 -2.90 -30.22 -15.67
C LEU A 102 -1.46 -29.73 -15.56
N GLU A 103 -0.63 -30.00 -16.58
CA GLU A 103 0.73 -29.47 -16.67
C GLU A 103 0.74 -27.94 -16.67
N TYR A 104 -0.12 -27.33 -17.49
CA TYR A 104 -0.26 -25.88 -17.56
C TYR A 104 -0.69 -25.27 -16.22
N MET A 105 -1.68 -25.86 -15.54
CA MET A 105 -2.12 -25.41 -14.21
C MET A 105 -0.99 -25.46 -13.17
N ASN A 106 -0.18 -26.52 -13.19
CA ASN A 106 0.97 -26.65 -12.29
C ASN A 106 2.04 -25.57 -12.55
N ASN A 107 2.22 -25.17 -13.80
CA ASN A 107 3.13 -24.06 -14.15
C ASN A 107 2.58 -22.71 -13.67
N VAL A 108 1.31 -22.41 -13.97
CA VAL A 108 0.66 -21.15 -13.54
C VAL A 108 0.66 -20.99 -12.02
N LYS A 109 0.51 -22.10 -11.27
CA LYS A 109 0.57 -22.07 -9.80
C LYS A 109 1.92 -21.56 -9.27
N ARG A 110 3.02 -21.84 -9.97
CA ARG A 110 4.37 -21.40 -9.58
C ARG A 110 4.65 -19.94 -9.92
N ASP A 111 4.00 -19.40 -10.95
CA ASP A 111 4.31 -18.06 -11.47
C ASP A 111 3.58 -16.91 -10.75
N ASN A 112 2.61 -17.20 -9.86
CA ASN A 112 1.75 -16.19 -9.23
C ASN A 112 2.27 -15.67 -7.85
N GLU A 113 3.55 -15.89 -7.55
CA GLU A 113 4.16 -15.52 -6.26
C GLU A 113 4.33 -14.01 -6.08
N VAL A 114 4.61 -13.29 -7.18
CA VAL A 114 4.84 -11.83 -7.15
C VAL A 114 3.59 -11.09 -6.68
N PHE A 115 2.42 -11.43 -7.22
CA PHE A 115 1.18 -10.74 -6.86
C PHE A 115 0.76 -11.04 -5.42
N SER A 116 0.96 -12.29 -4.98
CA SER A 116 0.74 -12.70 -3.59
C SER A 116 1.64 -11.91 -2.64
N ALA A 117 2.89 -11.64 -3.05
CA ALA A 117 3.81 -10.81 -2.29
C ALA A 117 3.34 -9.34 -2.25
N VAL A 118 2.89 -8.74 -3.37
CA VAL A 118 2.36 -7.36 -3.37
C VAL A 118 1.21 -7.19 -2.37
N CYS A 119 0.34 -8.20 -2.22
CA CYS A 119 -0.76 -8.16 -1.26
C CYS A 119 -0.31 -8.10 0.21
N ARG A 120 0.93 -8.50 0.52
CA ARG A 120 1.51 -8.45 1.89
C ARG A 120 2.04 -7.07 2.28
N LEU A 121 2.14 -6.12 1.36
CA LEU A 121 2.72 -4.80 1.63
C LEU A 121 1.82 -3.91 2.48
N GLU A 122 0.50 -4.12 2.44
CA GLU A 122 -0.57 -3.43 3.21
C GLU A 122 -0.66 -1.89 3.08
N ASP A 123 0.43 -1.16 2.90
CA ASP A 123 0.48 0.29 2.67
C ASP A 123 0.26 0.61 1.18
N PRO A 124 -0.82 1.32 0.81
CA PRO A 124 -1.13 1.68 -0.57
C PRO A 124 -0.02 2.43 -1.30
N ARG A 125 0.80 3.23 -0.60
CA ARG A 125 1.90 3.99 -1.22
C ARG A 125 3.02 3.05 -1.68
N ILE A 126 3.37 2.08 -0.83
CA ILE A 126 4.36 1.06 -1.17
C ILE A 126 3.81 0.14 -2.27
N ILE A 127 2.55 -0.29 -2.15
CA ILE A 127 1.87 -1.10 -3.17
C ILE A 127 1.86 -0.38 -4.52
N SER A 128 1.54 0.91 -4.54
CA SER A 128 1.54 1.72 -5.76
C SER A 128 2.93 1.77 -6.39
N GLU A 129 3.96 2.09 -5.61
CA GLU A 129 5.32 2.20 -6.13
C GLU A 129 5.83 0.86 -6.70
N VAL A 130 5.61 -0.24 -5.97
CA VAL A 130 5.94 -1.58 -6.44
C VAL A 130 5.11 -1.96 -7.66
N SER A 131 3.84 -1.56 -7.73
CA SER A 131 2.98 -1.79 -8.91
C SER A 131 3.49 -1.05 -10.14
N ASP A 132 3.91 0.22 -10.00
CA ASP A 132 4.50 1.01 -11.09
C ASP A 132 5.78 0.35 -11.63
N ILE A 133 6.62 -0.16 -10.72
CA ILE A 133 7.82 -0.92 -11.08
C ILE A 133 7.45 -2.20 -11.83
N ILE A 134 6.46 -2.95 -11.33
CA ILE A 134 5.97 -4.18 -11.97
C ILE A 134 5.46 -3.91 -13.39
N LEU A 135 4.65 -2.86 -13.55
CA LEU A 135 4.12 -2.45 -14.84
C LEU A 135 5.24 -2.07 -15.81
N SER A 136 6.20 -1.27 -15.35
CA SER A 136 7.33 -0.80 -16.17
C SER A 136 8.22 -1.96 -16.62
N ALA A 137 8.62 -2.83 -15.71
CA ALA A 137 9.45 -3.99 -16.02
C ALA A 137 8.74 -4.95 -16.99
N ARG A 138 7.44 -5.18 -16.79
CA ARG A 138 6.64 -6.03 -17.69
C ARG A 138 6.58 -5.47 -19.11
N GLN A 139 6.40 -4.15 -19.27
CA GLN A 139 6.44 -3.50 -20.60
C GLN A 139 7.78 -3.70 -21.31
N GLU A 140 8.87 -3.81 -20.55
CA GLU A 140 10.22 -4.01 -21.06
C GLU A 140 10.61 -5.49 -21.21
N GLY A 141 9.72 -6.42 -20.82
CA GLY A 141 9.97 -7.86 -20.84
C GLY A 141 10.99 -8.32 -19.80
N ILE A 142 11.03 -7.66 -18.65
CA ILE A 142 11.88 -7.98 -17.50
C ILE A 142 11.05 -8.78 -16.48
N SER A 143 11.57 -9.92 -16.03
CA SER A 143 10.94 -10.74 -15.00
C SER A 143 11.17 -10.14 -13.62
N ILE A 144 10.14 -10.00 -12.79
CA ILE A 144 10.27 -9.54 -11.41
C ILE A 144 10.12 -10.69 -10.43
N ILE A 145 10.92 -10.66 -9.37
CA ILE A 145 10.80 -11.48 -8.18
C ILE A 145 10.64 -10.53 -6.99
N LEU A 146 9.62 -10.78 -6.16
CA LEU A 146 9.31 -9.95 -5.00
C LEU A 146 9.36 -10.81 -3.75
N ASP A 147 10.29 -10.47 -2.84
CA ASP A 147 10.50 -11.17 -1.58
C ASP A 147 10.09 -10.27 -0.41
N ILE A 148 9.07 -10.69 0.32
CA ILE A 148 8.51 -9.94 1.45
C ILE A 148 8.43 -10.90 2.63
N PRO A 149 9.17 -10.63 3.72
CA PRO A 149 9.18 -11.50 4.89
C PRO A 149 7.82 -11.49 5.60
N GLY A 150 7.52 -12.55 6.34
CA GLY A 150 6.21 -12.71 7.01
C GLY A 150 5.96 -11.72 8.14
N ASP A 151 7.01 -11.14 8.73
CA ASP A 151 6.99 -10.12 9.77
C ASP A 151 7.19 -8.69 9.22
N PHE A 152 6.96 -8.50 7.91
CA PHE A 152 7.05 -7.19 7.28
C PHE A 152 6.10 -6.19 7.96
N SER A 153 6.65 -5.05 8.36
CA SER A 153 5.88 -3.93 8.89
C SER A 153 6.09 -2.69 8.02
N PRO A 154 5.02 -2.16 7.38
CA PRO A 154 5.13 -1.00 6.50
C PRO A 154 5.56 0.28 7.22
N GLU A 155 5.33 0.38 8.54
CA GLU A 155 5.70 1.53 9.36
C GLU A 155 7.22 1.76 9.41
N ASN A 156 8.02 0.73 9.13
CA ASN A 156 9.48 0.82 9.13
C ASN A 156 10.05 1.43 7.84
N ILE A 157 9.24 1.55 6.77
CA ILE A 157 9.68 2.06 5.47
C ILE A 157 9.43 3.56 5.40
N SER A 158 10.50 4.35 5.27
CA SER A 158 10.38 5.80 5.12
C SER A 158 9.92 6.22 3.73
N GLN A 159 9.29 7.40 3.61
CA GLN A 159 8.90 7.98 2.31
C GLN A 159 10.10 8.21 1.37
N ASN A 160 11.28 8.51 1.92
CA ASN A 160 12.49 8.69 1.13
C ASN A 160 12.97 7.35 0.56
N THR A 161 12.83 6.26 1.34
CA THR A 161 13.11 4.90 0.90
C THR A 161 12.21 4.51 -0.29
N ILE A 162 10.91 4.82 -0.23
CA ILE A 162 9.96 4.56 -1.33
C ILE A 162 10.35 5.33 -2.60
N LYS A 163 10.66 6.62 -2.49
CA LYS A 163 11.07 7.43 -3.67
C LYS A 163 12.37 6.93 -4.29
N SER A 164 13.36 6.65 -3.46
CA SER A 164 14.66 6.16 -3.93
C SER A 164 14.60 4.74 -4.51
N LEU A 165 13.64 3.91 -4.08
CA LEU A 165 13.34 2.61 -4.68
C LEU A 165 12.94 2.76 -6.15
N SER A 166 12.05 3.72 -6.44
CA SER A 166 11.61 4.06 -7.79
C SER A 166 12.80 4.44 -8.70
N GLU A 167 13.62 5.37 -8.22
CA GLU A 167 14.75 5.92 -8.99
C GLU A 167 15.81 4.86 -9.25
N ARG A 168 16.26 4.15 -8.21
CA ARG A 168 17.28 3.11 -8.32
C ARG A 168 16.83 1.94 -9.17
N THR A 169 15.56 1.55 -9.06
CA THR A 169 14.99 0.51 -9.92
C THR A 169 14.96 0.95 -11.38
N ARG A 170 14.56 2.18 -11.69
CA ARG A 170 14.60 2.70 -13.07
C ARG A 170 16.01 2.73 -13.66
N THR A 171 17.01 3.12 -12.87
CA THR A 171 18.41 3.08 -13.31
C THR A 171 18.84 1.65 -13.65
N LEU A 172 18.54 0.67 -12.79
CA LEU A 172 18.84 -0.73 -13.06
C LEU A 172 18.09 -1.28 -14.28
N MET A 173 16.81 -0.94 -14.45
CA MET A 173 16.04 -1.34 -15.64
C MET A 173 16.63 -0.76 -16.92
N ALA A 174 17.10 0.50 -16.90
CA ALA A 174 17.76 1.11 -18.05
C ALA A 174 19.08 0.40 -18.41
N GLU A 175 19.86 -0.04 -17.43
CA GLU A 175 21.06 -0.85 -17.65
C GLU A 175 20.70 -2.23 -18.23
N LEU A 176 19.62 -2.85 -17.72
CA LEU A 176 19.13 -4.15 -18.19
C LEU A 176 18.65 -4.15 -19.64
N LYS A 177 18.28 -2.99 -20.22
CA LYS A 177 17.96 -2.88 -21.65
C LYS A 177 19.13 -3.25 -22.55
N GLY A 178 20.37 -3.01 -22.10
CA GLY A 178 21.58 -3.30 -22.86
C GLY A 178 22.06 -4.76 -22.77
N VAL A 179 21.46 -5.57 -21.89
CA VAL A 179 21.91 -6.94 -21.63
C VAL A 179 21.21 -7.94 -22.55
N SER A 180 21.98 -8.76 -23.28
CA SER A 180 21.44 -9.87 -24.06
C SER A 180 21.15 -11.07 -23.15
N GLY A 181 19.89 -11.47 -23.02
CA GLY A 181 19.52 -12.69 -22.29
C GLY A 181 18.27 -12.55 -21.42
N LYS A 182 18.16 -13.44 -20.43
CA LYS A 182 17.06 -13.42 -19.45
C LYS A 182 17.27 -12.23 -18.50
N ARG A 183 16.38 -11.24 -18.57
CA ARG A 183 16.43 -10.04 -17.74
C ARG A 183 15.55 -10.23 -16.51
N ASP A 184 16.16 -10.12 -15.34
CA ASP A 184 15.48 -10.33 -14.06
C ASP A 184 15.75 -9.19 -13.07
N LEU A 185 14.77 -8.88 -12.25
CA LEU A 185 14.86 -7.91 -11.17
C LEU A 185 14.29 -8.54 -9.90
N ASN A 186 15.08 -8.55 -8.83
CA ASN A 186 14.68 -9.03 -7.52
C ASN A 186 14.58 -7.83 -6.56
N ILE A 187 13.43 -7.69 -5.90
CA ILE A 187 13.18 -6.68 -4.88
C ILE A 187 12.85 -7.41 -3.58
N SER A 188 13.67 -7.20 -2.55
CA SER A 188 13.54 -7.85 -1.25
C SER A 188 13.43 -6.82 -0.13
N PHE A 189 12.43 -7.03 0.74
CA PHE A 189 12.15 -6.26 1.95
C PHE A 189 12.65 -6.97 3.22
N ALA A 190 13.64 -7.87 3.10
CA ALA A 190 14.09 -8.75 4.17
C ALA A 190 14.68 -8.01 5.39
N GLU A 191 15.24 -6.81 5.23
CA GLU A 191 15.79 -6.02 6.33
C GLU A 191 14.79 -4.94 6.78
N PRO A 192 14.53 -4.78 8.08
CA PRO A 192 13.63 -3.74 8.58
C PRO A 192 14.04 -2.34 8.11
N GLY A 193 13.14 -1.68 7.38
CA GLY A 193 13.32 -0.31 6.89
C GLY A 193 14.29 -0.15 5.72
N LYS A 194 14.80 -1.25 5.17
CA LYS A 194 15.67 -1.24 3.98
C LYS A 194 15.06 -2.04 2.85
N VAL A 195 15.42 -1.66 1.63
CA VAL A 195 15.00 -2.37 0.42
C VAL A 195 16.22 -2.77 -0.39
N LYS A 196 16.35 -4.07 -0.64
CA LYS A 196 17.41 -4.64 -1.46
C LYS A 196 16.89 -4.87 -2.88
N ILE A 197 17.56 -4.28 -3.86
CA ILE A 197 17.28 -4.48 -5.29
C ILE A 197 18.49 -5.18 -5.89
N SER A 198 18.28 -6.28 -6.60
CA SER A 198 19.37 -7.01 -7.27
C SER A 198 18.94 -7.59 -8.61
N SER A 199 19.89 -7.87 -9.48
CA SER A 199 19.65 -8.57 -10.75
C SER A 199 20.73 -9.61 -10.99
N ASN A 200 20.34 -10.84 -11.34
CA ASN A 200 21.30 -11.87 -11.72
C ASN A 200 21.90 -11.59 -13.11
N ALA A 201 21.14 -10.93 -13.98
CA ALA A 201 21.60 -10.49 -15.30
C ALA A 201 22.71 -9.43 -15.27
N LEU A 202 22.90 -8.74 -14.14
CA LEU A 202 23.98 -7.76 -13.91
C LEU A 202 25.02 -8.29 -12.91
N GLU A 203 25.46 -9.54 -13.06
CA GLU A 203 26.48 -10.18 -12.19
C GLU A 203 26.12 -10.17 -10.69
N GLY A 204 24.83 -10.17 -10.35
CA GLY A 204 24.39 -10.11 -8.96
C GLY A 204 24.51 -8.72 -8.32
N ARG A 205 24.67 -7.66 -9.13
CA ARG A 205 24.71 -6.27 -8.65
C ARG A 205 23.54 -6.03 -7.71
N THR A 206 23.88 -5.58 -6.51
CA THR A 206 22.95 -5.40 -5.39
C THR A 206 23.00 -3.95 -4.93
N ILE A 207 21.84 -3.33 -4.80
CA ILE A 207 21.66 -1.98 -4.30
C ILE A 207 20.78 -2.07 -3.05
N VAL A 208 21.29 -1.60 -1.90
CA VAL A 208 20.54 -1.51 -0.65
C VAL A 208 20.19 -0.05 -0.38
N ILE A 209 18.90 0.20 -0.16
CA ILE A 209 18.31 1.50 0.16
C ILE A 209 17.96 1.53 1.63
#